data_AF-A0A1E5KST9-F1
#
_entry.id   AF-A0A1E5KST9-F1
#
_cell.length_a   1.000
_cell.length_b   1.000
_cell.length_c   1.000
_cell.angle_alpha   90.00
_cell.angle_beta   90.00
_cell.angle_gamma   90.00
#
_symmetry.space_group_name_H-M   'P 1'
#
loop_
_entity.id
_entity.type
_entity.pdbx_description
1 polymer ?
#
loop_
_entity_poly.entity_id
_entity_poly.type
_entity_poly.pdbx_seq_one_letter_code
_entity_poly.pdbx_strand_id
1 'polypeptide(L)'
;MKIGPFRLGMRTLKTALAVLICILLFRVLGRGTPMIAAIAAVFSLRQDLTTSVSFGKSRIIGNSLGGFLALIFILVQGFFSHAFIVEAIFLPFLVIVAIVLSDASNNNPGIITAIATLLLIALSIPQGESIYYVFDRVIDTFIGTFIGIGLNFFIRPKPLETKHAIDEDLAELAKKEKELEELRKKIQEKITIQQQDK
;
A
#
# COMPACT_ATOMS: atom_id res chain seq x y z
N MET A 1 17.81 14.07 -1.26
CA MET A 1 18.38 15.21 -2.02
C MET A 1 17.41 16.38 -1.90
N LYS A 2 17.86 17.58 -1.50
CA LYS A 2 16.99 18.78 -1.46
C LYS A 2 17.18 19.54 -2.78
N ILE A 3 16.10 19.77 -3.52
CA ILE A 3 16.09 20.68 -4.68
C ILE A 3 15.22 21.87 -4.27
N GLY A 4 15.85 22.99 -3.91
CA GLY A 4 15.15 24.14 -3.33
C GLY A 4 14.38 23.76 -2.04
N PRO A 5 13.09 24.14 -1.90
CA PRO A 5 12.29 23.77 -0.73
C PRO A 5 11.84 22.30 -0.73
N PHE A 6 12.01 21.58 -1.85
CA PHE A 6 11.47 20.23 -2.02
C PHE A 6 12.46 19.14 -1.61
N ARG A 7 11.97 18.14 -0.88
CA ARG A 7 12.75 16.95 -0.49
C ARG A 7 12.46 15.81 -1.46
N LEU A 8 13.39 15.54 -2.38
CA LEU A 8 13.39 14.32 -3.18
C LEU A 8 13.95 13.17 -2.35
N GLY A 9 13.03 12.34 -1.85
CA GLY A 9 13.32 11.13 -1.10
C GLY A 9 13.51 9.92 -2.00
N MET A 10 14.20 8.91 -1.49
CA MET A 10 14.41 7.63 -2.18
C MET A 10 13.08 6.97 -2.60
N ARG A 11 12.03 7.12 -1.79
CA ARG A 11 10.68 6.63 -2.12
C ARG A 11 10.14 7.27 -3.40
N THR A 12 10.32 8.57 -3.60
CA THR A 12 9.85 9.27 -4.80
C THR A 12 10.52 8.74 -6.06
N LEU A 13 11.84 8.51 -6.00
CA LEU A 13 12.59 7.95 -7.14
C LEU A 13 12.14 6.52 -7.46
N LYS A 14 11.94 5.67 -6.43
CA LYS A 14 11.38 4.32 -6.61
C LYS A 14 10.01 4.37 -7.25
N THR A 15 9.13 5.27 -6.83
CA THR A 15 7.80 5.39 -7.43
C THR A 15 7.89 5.71 -8.92
N ALA A 16 8.71 6.68 -9.32
CA ALA A 16 8.91 7.00 -10.73
C ALA A 16 9.50 5.81 -11.52
N LEU A 17 10.48 5.11 -10.94
CA LEU A 17 11.09 3.94 -11.56
C LEU A 17 10.12 2.76 -11.67
N ALA A 18 9.23 2.54 -10.69
CA ALA A 18 8.20 1.52 -10.76
C ALA A 18 7.23 1.79 -11.92
N VAL A 19 6.80 3.03 -12.10
CA VAL A 19 5.95 3.45 -13.23
C VAL A 19 6.68 3.23 -14.56
N LEU A 20 7.97 3.61 -14.65
CA LEU A 20 8.79 3.37 -15.84
C LEU A 20 8.87 1.88 -16.18
N ILE A 21 9.11 1.02 -15.19
CA ILE A 21 9.17 -0.44 -15.37
C ILE A 21 7.82 -0.97 -15.87
N CYS A 22 6.69 -0.53 -15.30
CA CYS A 22 5.36 -0.93 -15.77
C CYS A 22 5.14 -0.55 -17.24
N ILE A 23 5.51 0.68 -17.63
CA ILE A 23 5.36 1.16 -19.02
C ILE A 23 6.19 0.31 -19.99
N LEU A 24 7.47 0.09 -19.66
CA LEU A 24 8.38 -0.69 -20.51
C LEU A 24 7.93 -2.14 -20.61
N LEU A 25 7.53 -2.75 -19.50
CA LEU A 25 7.05 -4.13 -19.47
C LEU A 25 5.82 -4.31 -20.38
N PHE A 26 4.82 -3.44 -20.26
CA PHE A 26 3.60 -3.52 -21.07
C PHE A 26 3.88 -3.27 -22.55
N ARG A 27 4.82 -2.37 -22.87
CA ARG A 27 5.25 -2.13 -24.25
C ARG A 27 5.93 -3.35 -24.86
N VAL A 28 6.82 -4.02 -24.12
CA VAL A 28 7.57 -5.19 -24.60
C VAL A 28 6.65 -6.41 -24.73
N LEU A 29 5.73 -6.61 -23.79
CA LEU A 29 4.77 -7.72 -23.82
C LEU A 29 3.58 -7.48 -24.77
N GLY A 30 3.44 -6.29 -25.34
CA GLY A 30 2.27 -5.91 -26.14
C GLY A 30 0.95 -5.90 -25.34
N ARG A 31 1.01 -5.74 -24.01
CA ARG A 31 -0.12 -5.94 -23.06
C ARG A 31 -1.06 -4.73 -22.92
N GLY A 32 -1.25 -3.94 -23.97
CA GLY A 32 -2.15 -2.77 -23.90
C GLY A 32 -1.69 -1.69 -22.92
N THR A 33 -2.63 -1.08 -22.18
CA THR A 33 -2.36 0.13 -21.38
C THR A 33 -1.78 -0.18 -19.98
N PRO A 34 -0.64 0.40 -19.57
CA PRO A 34 0.02 0.09 -18.29
C PRO A 34 -0.63 0.76 -17.06
N MET A 35 -1.75 1.48 -17.24
CA MET A 35 -2.31 2.37 -16.22
C MET A 35 -2.56 1.68 -14.88
N ILE A 36 -3.20 0.51 -14.91
CA ILE A 36 -3.57 -0.22 -13.67
C ILE A 36 -2.35 -0.79 -12.98
N ALA A 37 -1.41 -1.37 -13.74
CA ALA A 37 -0.15 -1.86 -13.19
C ALA A 37 0.66 -0.71 -12.56
N ALA A 38 0.75 0.44 -13.23
CA ALA A 38 1.47 1.60 -12.70
C ALA A 38 0.85 2.12 -11.39
N ILE A 39 -0.48 2.28 -11.35
CA ILE A 39 -1.21 2.67 -10.13
C ILE A 39 -0.98 1.64 -9.03
N ALA A 40 -1.12 0.35 -9.32
CA ALA A 40 -0.90 -0.72 -8.35
C ALA A 40 0.54 -0.73 -7.80
N ALA A 41 1.55 -0.47 -8.64
CA ALA A 41 2.94 -0.39 -8.19
C ALA A 41 3.17 0.79 -7.23
N VAL A 42 2.63 1.97 -7.55
CA VAL A 42 2.68 3.16 -6.69
C VAL A 42 2.00 2.90 -5.35
N PHE A 43 0.83 2.24 -5.39
CA PHE A 43 0.09 1.89 -4.18
C PHE A 43 0.73 0.79 -3.36
N SER A 44 1.58 -0.07 -3.91
CA SER A 44 2.27 -1.12 -3.14
C SER A 44 3.59 -0.63 -2.53
N LEU A 45 4.16 0.46 -3.05
CA LEU A 45 5.35 1.10 -2.48
C LEU A 45 5.04 1.80 -1.13
N ARG A 46 5.62 1.29 -0.04
CA ARG A 46 5.63 1.93 1.29
C ARG A 46 7.06 2.34 1.68
N GLN A 47 7.20 2.97 2.85
CA GLN A 47 8.52 3.34 3.40
C GLN A 47 9.34 2.09 3.69
N ASP A 48 8.73 1.09 4.33
CA ASP A 48 9.38 -0.17 4.70
C ASP A 48 8.93 -1.33 3.82
N LEU A 49 9.78 -2.36 3.71
CA LEU A 49 9.41 -3.54 2.93
C LEU A 49 8.30 -4.35 3.61
N THR A 50 8.38 -4.55 4.93
CA THR A 50 7.38 -5.33 5.68
C THR A 50 5.98 -4.77 5.47
N THR A 51 5.86 -3.44 5.55
CA THR A 51 4.61 -2.74 5.27
C THR A 51 4.23 -2.84 3.79
N SER A 52 5.18 -2.75 2.86
CA SER A 52 4.90 -2.95 1.42
C SER A 52 4.37 -4.35 1.11
N VAL A 53 4.93 -5.39 1.73
CA VAL A 53 4.50 -6.79 1.55
C VAL A 53 3.12 -7.00 2.17
N SER A 54 2.90 -6.52 3.39
CA SER A 54 1.59 -6.59 4.07
C SER A 54 0.50 -5.90 3.24
N PHE A 55 0.74 -4.65 2.81
CA PHE A 55 -0.18 -3.93 1.93
C PHE A 55 -0.35 -4.61 0.57
N GLY A 56 0.72 -5.15 -0.01
CA GLY A 56 0.68 -5.90 -1.25
C GLY A 56 -0.22 -7.13 -1.17
N LYS A 57 -0.10 -7.91 -0.10
CA LYS A 57 -0.98 -9.06 0.18
C LYS A 57 -2.44 -8.62 0.31
N SER A 58 -2.70 -7.57 1.10
CA SER A 58 -4.05 -7.01 1.26
C SER A 58 -4.65 -6.56 -0.07
N ARG A 59 -3.82 -5.97 -0.95
CA ARG A 59 -4.20 -5.53 -2.28
C ARG A 59 -4.54 -6.71 -3.20
N ILE A 60 -3.73 -7.77 -3.18
CA ILE A 60 -3.99 -8.99 -3.96
C ILE A 60 -5.35 -9.58 -3.55
N ILE A 61 -5.58 -9.77 -2.25
CA ILE A 61 -6.85 -10.34 -1.74
C ILE A 61 -8.03 -9.42 -2.07
N GLY A 62 -7.89 -8.11 -1.83
CA GLY A 62 -8.95 -7.14 -2.10
C GLY A 62 -9.30 -7.07 -3.59
N ASN A 63 -8.29 -7.00 -4.46
CA ASN A 63 -8.48 -6.98 -5.91
C ASN A 63 -9.11 -8.27 -6.44
N SER A 64 -8.73 -9.45 -5.91
CA SER A 64 -9.39 -10.70 -6.24
C SER A 64 -10.86 -10.71 -5.85
N LEU A 65 -11.19 -10.25 -4.63
CA LEU A 65 -12.56 -10.16 -4.16
C LEU A 65 -13.39 -9.19 -5.01
N GLY A 66 -12.86 -7.99 -5.26
CA GLY A 66 -13.52 -6.98 -6.09
C GLY A 66 -13.73 -7.45 -7.53
N GLY A 67 -12.73 -8.12 -8.13
CA GLY A 67 -12.83 -8.72 -9.45
C GLY A 67 -13.88 -9.83 -9.51
N PHE A 68 -13.94 -10.69 -8.49
CA PHE A 68 -14.96 -11.73 -8.38
C PHE A 68 -16.38 -11.16 -8.26
N LEU A 69 -16.58 -10.16 -7.39
CA LEU A 69 -17.88 -9.50 -7.27
C LEU A 69 -18.26 -8.74 -8.55
N ALA A 70 -17.29 -8.20 -9.28
CA ALA A 70 -17.54 -7.56 -10.57
C ALA A 70 -17.95 -8.57 -11.66
N LEU A 71 -17.40 -9.78 -11.65
CA LEU A 71 -17.88 -10.87 -12.51
C LEU A 71 -19.36 -11.18 -12.23
N ILE A 72 -19.74 -11.29 -10.95
CA ILE A 72 -21.14 -11.48 -10.56
C ILE A 72 -22.01 -10.33 -11.05
N PHE A 73 -21.55 -9.09 -10.88
CA PHE A 73 -22.25 -7.89 -11.36
C PHE A 73 -22.52 -7.95 -12.87
N ILE A 74 -21.50 -8.22 -13.69
CA ILE A 74 -21.62 -8.28 -15.15
C ILE A 74 -22.59 -9.38 -15.57
N LEU A 75 -22.55 -10.56 -14.94
CA LEU A 75 -23.47 -11.67 -15.25
C LEU A 75 -24.92 -11.29 -14.97
N VAL A 76 -25.18 -10.68 -13.81
CA VAL A 76 -26.54 -10.22 -13.47
C VAL A 76 -26.98 -9.09 -14.40
N GLN A 77 -26.11 -8.12 -14.67
CA GLN A 77 -26.44 -7.00 -15.56
C GLN A 77 -26.75 -7.46 -16.98
N GLY A 78 -26.04 -8.47 -17.50
CA GLY A 78 -26.35 -9.10 -18.78
C GLY A 78 -27.72 -9.80 -18.81
N PHE A 79 -28.11 -10.48 -17.71
CA PHE A 79 -29.43 -11.12 -17.61
C PHE A 79 -30.58 -10.11 -17.66
N PHE A 80 -30.38 -8.92 -17.09
CA PHE A 80 -31.37 -7.82 -17.07
C PHE A 80 -31.20 -6.81 -18.21
N SER A 81 -30.57 -7.20 -19.33
CA SER A 81 -30.38 -6.33 -20.51
C SER A 81 -29.80 -4.95 -20.18
N HIS A 82 -28.86 -4.90 -19.23
CA HIS A 82 -28.20 -3.68 -18.77
C HIS A 82 -29.15 -2.62 -18.17
N ALA A 83 -30.24 -3.05 -17.54
CA ALA A 83 -31.18 -2.15 -16.89
C ALA A 83 -30.50 -1.31 -15.78
N PHE A 84 -30.74 -0.01 -15.82
CA PHE A 84 -30.21 0.96 -14.84
C PHE A 84 -30.54 0.58 -13.38
N ILE A 85 -31.69 -0.06 -13.14
CA ILE A 85 -32.11 -0.47 -11.79
C ILE A 85 -31.14 -1.48 -11.15
N VAL A 86 -30.51 -2.34 -11.95
CA VAL A 86 -29.49 -3.28 -11.47
C VAL A 86 -28.25 -2.51 -11.04
N GLU A 87 -27.80 -1.55 -11.84
CA GLU A 87 -26.69 -0.68 -11.47
C GLU A 87 -27.00 0.14 -10.20
N ALA A 88 -28.19 0.72 -10.11
CA ALA A 88 -28.58 1.59 -9.00
C ALA A 88 -28.77 0.86 -7.66
N ILE A 89 -29.16 -0.42 -7.67
CA ILE A 89 -29.48 -1.17 -6.45
C ILE A 89 -28.48 -2.30 -6.18
N PHE A 90 -28.17 -3.09 -7.20
CA PHE A 90 -27.32 -4.28 -7.04
C PHE A 90 -25.84 -3.90 -6.85
N LEU A 91 -25.35 -2.86 -7.52
CA LEU A 91 -23.96 -2.43 -7.33
C LEU A 91 -23.68 -1.93 -5.91
N PRO A 92 -24.50 -1.05 -5.28
CA PRO A 92 -24.34 -0.71 -3.87
C PRO A 92 -24.46 -1.92 -2.93
N PHE A 93 -25.34 -2.87 -3.23
CA PHE A 93 -25.42 -4.12 -2.47
C PHE A 93 -24.09 -4.90 -2.53
N LEU A 94 -23.48 -5.04 -3.71
CA LEU A 94 -22.18 -5.69 -3.85
C LEU A 94 -21.05 -4.94 -3.14
N VAL A 95 -21.12 -3.61 -3.02
CA VAL A 95 -20.20 -2.83 -2.19
C VAL A 95 -20.31 -3.23 -0.72
N ILE A 96 -21.53 -3.39 -0.19
CA ILE A 96 -21.75 -3.86 1.18
C ILE A 96 -21.15 -5.27 1.35
N VAL A 97 -21.41 -6.17 0.39
CA VAL A 97 -20.83 -7.52 0.39
C VAL A 97 -19.30 -7.47 0.38
N ALA A 98 -18.69 -6.61 -0.45
CA ALA A 98 -17.24 -6.44 -0.50
C ALA A 98 -16.65 -6.01 0.85
N ILE A 99 -17.32 -5.10 1.56
CA ILE A 99 -16.91 -4.64 2.90
C ILE A 99 -16.99 -5.79 3.89
N VAL A 100 -18.15 -6.45 4.00
CA VAL A 100 -18.39 -7.52 4.97
C VAL A 100 -17.44 -8.69 4.76
N LEU A 101 -17.23 -9.14 3.52
CA LEU A 101 -16.31 -10.24 3.22
C LEU A 101 -14.84 -9.88 3.47
N SER A 102 -14.46 -8.64 3.18
CA SER A 102 -13.10 -8.16 3.46
C SER A 102 -12.83 -8.08 4.97
N ASP A 103 -13.78 -7.57 5.74
CA ASP A 103 -13.70 -7.48 7.21
C ASP A 103 -13.70 -8.87 7.85
N ALA A 104 -14.58 -9.78 7.41
CA ALA A 104 -14.61 -11.17 7.85
C ALA A 104 -13.29 -11.92 7.57
N SER A 105 -12.55 -11.52 6.52
CA SER A 105 -11.24 -12.07 6.16
C SER A 105 -10.08 -11.41 6.92
N ASN A 106 -10.34 -10.50 7.86
CA ASN A 106 -9.35 -9.63 8.51
C ASN A 106 -8.48 -8.85 7.52
N ASN A 107 -9.03 -8.50 6.36
CA ASN A 107 -8.33 -7.78 5.30
C ASN A 107 -8.79 -6.32 5.19
N ASN A 108 -8.91 -5.63 6.32
CA ASN A 108 -9.40 -4.25 6.41
C ASN A 108 -8.61 -3.28 5.51
N PRO A 109 -7.27 -3.37 5.37
CA PRO A 109 -6.52 -2.53 4.41
C PRO A 109 -6.89 -2.78 2.95
N GLY A 110 -7.47 -3.94 2.63
CA GLY A 110 -7.89 -4.34 1.29
C GLY A 110 -9.30 -3.89 0.91
N ILE A 111 -10.13 -3.42 1.84
CA ILE A 111 -11.53 -3.00 1.58
C ILE A 111 -11.59 -1.98 0.44
N ILE A 112 -10.80 -0.92 0.52
CA ILE A 112 -10.75 0.14 -0.51
C ILE A 112 -10.35 -0.46 -1.86
N THR A 113 -9.42 -1.41 -1.88
CA THR A 113 -8.99 -2.06 -3.13
C THR A 113 -10.12 -2.92 -3.71
N ALA A 114 -10.84 -3.67 -2.89
CA ALA A 114 -11.97 -4.48 -3.34
C ALA A 114 -13.08 -3.62 -3.95
N ILE A 115 -13.48 -2.56 -3.26
CA ILE A 115 -14.51 -1.63 -3.73
C ILE A 115 -14.04 -0.92 -5.00
N ALA A 116 -12.82 -0.39 -5.03
CA ALA A 116 -12.30 0.31 -6.20
C ALA A 116 -12.22 -0.62 -7.42
N THR A 117 -11.83 -1.88 -7.24
CA THR A 117 -11.78 -2.88 -8.32
C THR A 117 -13.18 -3.20 -8.82
N LEU A 118 -14.13 -3.43 -7.91
CA LEU A 118 -15.54 -3.65 -8.25
C LEU A 118 -16.10 -2.50 -9.08
N LEU A 119 -15.97 -1.26 -8.58
CA LEU A 119 -16.54 -0.07 -9.23
C LEU A 119 -15.84 0.24 -10.56
N LEU A 120 -14.51 0.13 -10.62
CA LEU A 120 -13.76 0.34 -11.86
C LEU A 120 -14.26 -0.60 -12.96
N ILE A 121 -14.43 -1.87 -12.63
CA ILE A 121 -14.84 -2.90 -13.59
C ILE A 121 -16.32 -2.74 -13.94
N ALA A 122 -17.18 -2.58 -12.94
CA ALA A 122 -18.63 -2.43 -13.12
C ALA A 122 -19.02 -1.20 -13.93
N LEU A 123 -18.30 -0.08 -13.77
CA LEU A 123 -18.68 1.22 -14.35
C LEU A 123 -17.84 1.62 -15.57
N SER A 124 -16.67 1.01 -15.80
CA SER A 124 -15.77 1.39 -16.91
C SER A 124 -15.74 0.40 -18.06
N ILE A 125 -16.38 -0.77 -17.93
CA ILE A 125 -16.42 -1.77 -19.00
C ILE A 125 -17.61 -1.47 -19.92
N PRO A 126 -17.37 -1.20 -21.22
CA PRO A 126 -18.45 -1.04 -22.18
C PRO A 126 -19.29 -2.32 -22.29
N GLN A 127 -20.60 -2.15 -22.52
CA GLN A 127 -21.51 -3.29 -22.66
C GLN A 127 -21.06 -4.20 -23.81
N GLY A 128 -20.86 -5.50 -23.53
CA GLY A 128 -20.44 -6.49 -24.52
C GLY A 128 -18.94 -6.84 -24.53
N GLU A 129 -18.13 -6.24 -23.66
CA GLU A 129 -16.75 -6.71 -23.47
C GLU A 129 -16.68 -8.07 -22.76
N SER A 130 -15.63 -8.83 -23.09
CA SER A 130 -15.49 -10.20 -22.62
C SER A 130 -15.11 -10.25 -21.14
N ILE A 131 -15.57 -11.29 -20.45
CA ILE A 131 -15.10 -11.72 -19.14
C ILE A 131 -13.56 -11.74 -19.04
N TYR A 132 -12.86 -11.99 -20.17
CA TYR A 132 -11.39 -11.89 -20.25
C TYR A 132 -10.84 -10.54 -19.79
N TYR A 133 -11.55 -9.44 -20.03
CA TYR A 133 -11.12 -8.12 -19.59
C TYR A 133 -11.05 -8.01 -18.07
N VAL A 134 -12.00 -8.62 -17.34
CA VAL A 134 -11.95 -8.65 -15.87
C VAL A 134 -10.70 -9.36 -15.36
N PHE A 135 -10.35 -10.48 -15.98
CA PHE A 135 -9.12 -11.21 -15.66
C PHE A 135 -7.88 -10.37 -15.98
N ASP A 136 -7.84 -9.69 -17.13
CA ASP A 136 -6.72 -8.82 -17.47
C ASP A 136 -6.53 -7.70 -16.45
N ARG A 137 -7.62 -7.11 -15.96
CA ARG A 137 -7.59 -6.07 -14.92
C ARG A 137 -7.04 -6.61 -13.60
N VAL A 138 -7.45 -7.82 -13.21
CA VAL A 138 -6.94 -8.47 -11.99
C VAL A 138 -5.44 -8.76 -12.12
N ILE A 139 -5.01 -9.31 -13.25
CA ILE A 139 -3.60 -9.65 -13.53
C ILE A 139 -2.73 -8.38 -13.60
N ASP A 140 -3.20 -7.31 -14.23
CA ASP A 140 -2.47 -6.05 -14.31
C ASP A 140 -2.19 -5.46 -12.92
N THR A 141 -3.18 -5.52 -12.02
CA THR A 141 -2.99 -5.11 -10.62
C THR A 141 -1.95 -5.96 -9.90
N PHE A 142 -1.91 -7.26 -10.18
CA PHE A 142 -0.89 -8.15 -9.59
C PHE A 142 0.51 -7.81 -10.12
N ILE A 143 0.67 -7.67 -11.44
CA ILE A 143 1.93 -7.28 -12.08
C ILE A 143 2.46 -6.00 -11.43
N GLY A 144 1.63 -4.96 -11.34
CA GLY A 144 2.00 -3.71 -10.69
C GLY A 144 2.39 -3.89 -9.23
N THR A 145 1.60 -4.65 -8.47
CA THR A 145 1.89 -4.94 -7.06
C THR A 145 3.24 -5.62 -6.87
N PHE A 146 3.55 -6.62 -7.69
CA PHE A 146 4.85 -7.31 -7.64
C PHE A 146 6.01 -6.41 -8.04
N ILE A 147 5.85 -5.57 -9.06
CA ILE A 147 6.87 -4.57 -9.44
C ILE A 147 7.13 -3.61 -8.27
N GLY A 148 6.09 -3.10 -7.63
CA GLY A 148 6.21 -2.18 -6.49
C GLY A 148 6.93 -2.81 -5.29
N ILE A 149 6.56 -4.04 -4.92
CA ILE A 149 7.20 -4.78 -3.82
C ILE A 149 8.64 -5.13 -4.18
N GLY A 150 8.88 -5.65 -5.39
CA GLY A 150 10.20 -6.02 -5.88
C GLY A 150 11.15 -4.83 -5.88
N LEU A 151 10.70 -3.67 -6.38
CA LEU A 151 11.51 -2.48 -6.37
C LEU A 151 11.85 -2.00 -4.95
N ASN A 152 10.90 -2.12 -4.02
CA ASN A 152 11.18 -1.79 -2.62
C ASN A 152 12.14 -2.78 -1.96
N PHE A 153 12.13 -4.04 -2.40
CA PHE A 153 13.04 -5.08 -1.95
C PHE A 153 14.47 -4.84 -2.45
N PHE A 154 14.66 -4.54 -3.74
CA PHE A 154 15.98 -4.37 -4.36
C PHE A 154 16.64 -3.03 -4.02
N ILE A 155 15.86 -1.94 -4.00
CA ILE A 155 16.38 -0.60 -3.73
C ILE A 155 16.21 -0.29 -2.25
N ARG A 156 16.83 -1.05 -1.34
CA ARG A 156 16.85 -0.63 0.06
C ARG A 156 17.98 0.37 0.26
N PRO A 157 17.82 1.42 1.08
CA PRO A 157 19.00 2.03 1.65
C PRO A 157 19.74 0.90 2.35
N LYS A 158 20.95 0.55 1.87
CA LYS A 158 21.85 -0.27 2.68
C LYS A 158 21.95 0.45 4.02
N PRO A 159 21.85 -0.24 5.17
CA PRO A 159 22.32 0.36 6.39
C PRO A 159 23.79 0.66 6.12
N LEU A 160 24.09 1.92 5.86
CA LEU A 160 25.42 2.46 6.07
C LEU A 160 25.56 2.62 7.59
N GLU A 161 25.41 1.52 8.32
CA GLU A 161 26.10 1.36 9.57
C GLU A 161 27.57 1.14 9.21
N THR A 162 28.19 2.18 8.69
CA THR A 162 29.64 2.31 8.76
C THR A 162 29.92 2.22 10.25
N LYS A 163 30.81 1.33 10.73
CA LYS A 163 31.12 1.15 12.16
C LYS A 163 31.12 2.46 12.97
N HIS A 164 31.63 3.53 12.36
CA HIS A 164 31.56 4.91 12.85
C HIS A 164 30.19 5.41 13.33
N ALA A 165 29.08 5.15 12.62
CA ALA A 165 27.76 5.61 13.01
C ALA A 165 27.24 4.86 14.26
N ILE A 166 27.55 3.57 14.38
CA ILE A 166 27.24 2.79 15.59
C ILE A 166 28.09 3.31 16.76
N ASP A 167 29.37 3.59 16.53
CA ASP A 167 30.27 4.12 17.57
C ASP A 167 29.83 5.52 18.05
N GLU A 168 29.33 6.38 17.15
CA GLU A 168 28.75 7.68 17.49
C GLU A 168 27.44 7.56 18.28
N ASP A 169 26.52 6.69 17.84
CA ASP A 169 25.25 6.45 18.54
C ASP A 169 25.50 5.85 19.95
N LEU A 170 26.46 4.93 20.08
CA LEU A 170 26.90 4.39 21.37
C LEU A 170 27.49 5.47 22.28
N ALA A 171 28.29 6.39 21.73
CA ALA A 171 28.84 7.51 22.49
C ALA A 171 27.75 8.50 22.94
N GLU A 172 26.74 8.76 22.10
CA GLU A 172 25.60 9.59 22.45
C GLU A 172 24.74 8.95 23.54
N LEU A 173 24.49 7.65 23.47
CA LEU A 173 23.76 6.89 24.49
C LEU A 173 24.48 6.94 25.85
N ALA A 174 25.80 6.72 25.86
CA ALA A 174 26.60 6.80 27.08
C ALA A 174 26.57 8.20 27.72
N LYS A 175 26.49 9.27 26.91
CA LYS A 175 26.32 10.64 27.41
C LYS A 175 24.95 10.84 28.04
N LYS A 176 23.87 10.35 27.39
CA LYS A 176 22.51 10.43 27.93
C LYS A 176 22.35 9.64 29.22
N GLU A 177 22.99 8.49 29.36
CA GLU A 177 22.98 7.72 30.61
C GLU A 177 23.61 8.51 31.76
N LYS A 178 24.76 9.17 31.53
CA LYS A 178 25.39 10.04 32.55
C LYS A 178 24.50 11.22 32.95
N GLU A 179 23.92 11.91 31.97
CA GLU A 179 22.96 13.00 32.24
C GLU A 179 21.76 12.50 33.06
N LEU A 180 21.26 11.30 32.76
CA LEU A 180 20.15 10.68 33.47
C LEU A 180 20.53 10.31 34.91
N GLU A 181 21.73 9.81 35.15
CA GLU A 181 22.25 9.53 36.50
C GLU A 181 22.41 10.79 37.34
N GLU A 182 22.95 11.87 36.77
CA GLU A 182 23.03 13.17 37.45
C GLU A 182 21.64 13.71 37.79
N LEU A 183 20.69 13.61 36.85
CA LEU A 183 19.32 14.06 37.08
C LEU A 183 18.65 13.22 38.18
N ARG A 184 18.87 11.90 38.20
CA ARG A 184 18.39 11.02 39.27
C ARG A 184 18.96 11.41 40.64
N LYS A 185 20.26 11.66 40.75
CA LYS A 185 20.87 12.11 42.02
C LYS A 185 20.25 13.41 42.52
N LYS A 186 20.10 14.41 41.64
CA LYS A 186 19.47 15.70 41.99
C LYS A 186 18.03 15.53 42.47
N ILE A 187 17.26 14.65 41.84
CA ILE A 187 15.89 14.36 42.26
C ILE A 187 15.88 13.65 43.62
N GLN A 188 16.76 12.66 43.83
CA GLN A 188 16.87 11.94 45.09
C GLN A 188 17.22 12.90 46.25
N GLU A 189 18.19 13.79 46.06
CA GLU A 189 18.57 14.82 47.03
C GLU A 189 17.40 15.75 47.36
N LYS A 190 16.66 16.22 46.34
CA LYS A 190 15.45 17.04 46.56
C LYS A 190 14.38 16.31 47.37
N ILE A 191 14.19 15.01 47.14
CA ILE A 191 13.25 14.19 47.91
C ILE A 191 13.71 14.07 49.36
N THR A 192 15.01 13.83 49.60
CA THR A 192 15.57 13.74 50.96
C THR A 192 15.45 15.06 51.72
N ILE A 193 15.72 16.19 51.07
CA ILE A 193 15.55 17.52 51.67
C ILE A 193 14.07 17.79 52.00
N GLN A 194 13.14 17.48 51.09
CA GLN A 194 11.69 17.60 51.36
C GLN A 194 11.17 16.68 52.47
N GLN A 195 11.85 15.57 52.75
CA GLN A 195 11.51 14.66 53.85
C GLN A 195 12.10 15.11 55.20
N GLN A 196 13.14 15.96 55.20
CA GLN A 196 13.75 16.53 56.41
C GLN A 196 13.04 17.82 56.88
N ASP A 197 12.35 18.53 55.98
CA ASP A 197 11.58 19.75 56.28
C ASP A 197 10.10 19.47 56.71
N LYS A 198 9.75 18.20 56.98
CA LYS A 198 8.45 17.77 57.53
C LYS A 198 8.59 17.22 58.93
#